data_AF-F3GM71-F1
#
_entry.id   AF-F3GM71-F1
#
_cell.length_a   1.000
_cell.length_b   1.000
_cell.length_c   1.000
_cell.angle_alpha   90.00
_cell.angle_beta   90.00
_cell.angle_gamma   90.00
#
_symmetry.space_group_name_H-M   'P 1'
#
loop_
_entity.id
_entity.type
_entity.pdbx_description
1 polymer ?
#
loop_
_entity_poly.entity_id
_entity_poly.type
_entity_poly.pdbx_seq_one_letter_code
_entity_poly.pdbx_strand_id
1 'polypeptide(L)'
;RAGGMIAAVASIFITPWNLFNNPEVIHYTLDVLAACIGQLFGILLVDYYLIKKQQIDVDALFNDTPSGRYWYTNGVNWIAVKALLLTALAGLCFTFVEWFKPIANFAWFTGCILGGAVFYALT
;
A
#
# COMPACT_ATOMS: atom_id res chain seq x y z
N ARG A 1 -12.08 -17.78 14.17
CA ARG A 1 -11.27 -19.01 14.37
C ARG A 1 -10.79 -19.60 13.05
N ALA A 2 -11.67 -19.86 12.06
CA ALA A 2 -11.28 -20.42 10.76
C ALA A 2 -10.23 -19.57 9.98
N GLY A 3 -10.42 -18.24 9.88
CA GLY A 3 -9.46 -17.37 9.18
C GLY A 3 -8.05 -17.42 9.76
N GLY A 4 -7.92 -17.49 11.09
CA GLY A 4 -6.61 -17.62 11.75
C GLY A 4 -5.90 -18.93 11.42
N MET A 5 -6.64 -20.04 11.33
CA MET A 5 -6.09 -21.32 10.89
C MET A 5 -5.64 -21.30 9.43
N ILE A 6 -6.41 -20.67 8.54
CA ILE A 6 -6.05 -20.53 7.12
C ILE A 6 -4.76 -19.70 6.99
N ALA A 7 -4.67 -18.55 7.69
CA ALA A 7 -3.48 -17.71 7.69
C ALA A 7 -2.25 -18.45 8.24
N ALA A 8 -2.42 -19.22 9.33
CA ALA A 8 -1.33 -20.02 9.91
C ALA A 8 -0.79 -21.06 8.91
N VAL A 9 -1.68 -21.82 8.25
CA VAL A 9 -1.28 -22.82 7.25
C VAL A 9 -0.66 -22.16 6.02
N ALA A 10 -1.25 -21.08 5.50
CA ALA A 10 -0.71 -20.34 4.36
C ALA A 10 0.69 -19.78 4.62
N SER A 11 0.98 -19.33 5.85
CA SER A 11 2.30 -18.79 6.21
C SER A 11 3.43 -19.82 6.08
N ILE A 12 3.16 -21.12 6.28
CA ILE A 12 4.15 -22.20 6.12
C ILE A 12 4.58 -22.31 4.65
N PHE A 13 3.64 -22.14 3.70
CA PHE A 13 3.90 -22.23 2.27
C PHE A 13 4.71 -21.06 1.71
N ILE A 14 4.76 -19.91 2.41
CA ILE A 14 5.66 -18.80 2.06
C ILE A 14 7.12 -19.22 2.28
N THR A 15 7.38 -20.29 3.06
CA THR A 15 8.71 -20.80 3.37
C THR A 15 9.67 -19.71 3.88
N PRO A 16 9.29 -18.98 4.95
CA PRO A 16 10.04 -17.81 5.39
C PRO A 16 11.50 -18.10 5.72
N TRP A 17 11.83 -19.33 6.13
CA TRP A 17 13.21 -19.78 6.34
C TRP A 17 14.09 -19.66 5.08
N ASN A 18 13.53 -19.79 3.89
CA ASN A 18 14.27 -19.60 2.65
C ASN A 18 14.65 -18.12 2.43
N LEU A 19 13.81 -17.18 2.89
CA LEU A 19 14.15 -15.75 2.89
C LEU A 19 15.26 -15.43 3.91
N PHE A 20 15.25 -16.07 5.08
CA PHE A 20 16.24 -15.82 6.13
C PHE A 20 17.62 -16.43 5.87
N ASN A 21 17.74 -17.37 4.93
CA ASN A 21 19.01 -18.02 4.59
C ASN A 21 20.00 -17.12 3.83
N ASN A 22 19.57 -15.97 3.30
CA ASN A 22 20.43 -15.03 2.58
C ASN A 22 20.25 -13.59 3.10
N PRO A 23 21.29 -12.96 3.69
CA PRO A 23 21.22 -11.60 4.21
C PRO A 23 20.70 -10.57 3.20
N GLU A 24 21.06 -10.71 1.92
CA GLU A 24 20.62 -9.77 0.89
C GLU A 24 19.12 -9.89 0.60
N VAL A 25 18.59 -11.12 0.60
CA VAL A 25 17.17 -11.37 0.32
C VAL A 25 16.28 -10.79 1.42
N ILE A 26 16.75 -10.81 2.67
CA ILE A 26 16.05 -10.16 3.79
C ILE A 26 15.94 -8.66 3.55
N HIS A 27 17.05 -8.00 3.24
CA HIS A 27 17.06 -6.55 2.99
C HIS A 27 16.14 -6.16 1.83
N TYR A 28 16.25 -6.83 0.68
CA TYR A 28 15.38 -6.55 -0.46
C TYR A 28 13.89 -6.74 -0.14
N THR A 29 13.54 -7.78 0.62
CA THR A 29 12.14 -8.05 0.96
C THR A 29 11.58 -6.96 1.87
N LEU A 30 12.36 -6.54 2.87
CA LEU A 30 11.97 -5.46 3.77
C LEU A 30 11.82 -4.14 3.03
N ASP A 31 12.74 -3.82 2.12
CA ASP A 31 12.71 -2.58 1.35
C ASP A 31 11.51 -2.52 0.41
N VAL A 32 11.21 -3.62 -0.28
CA VAL A 32 10.03 -3.71 -1.17
C VAL A 32 8.72 -3.67 -0.37
N LEU A 33 8.67 -4.33 0.79
CA LEU A 33 7.48 -4.31 1.65
C LEU A 33 7.25 -2.90 2.23
N ALA A 34 8.29 -2.26 2.75
CA ALA A 34 8.26 -0.89 3.25
C ALA A 34 7.89 0.10 2.15
N ALA A 35 8.47 -0.09 0.97
CA ALA A 35 7.97 0.25 -0.37
C ALA A 35 6.45 0.41 -0.42
N CYS A 36 5.83 -0.73 -0.71
CA CYS A 36 4.41 -0.93 -0.97
C CYS A 36 3.51 -0.38 0.14
N ILE A 37 3.88 -0.63 1.40
CA ILE A 37 3.09 -0.17 2.55
C ILE A 37 3.15 1.35 2.66
N GLY A 38 4.31 1.96 2.40
CA GLY A 38 4.50 3.40 2.42
C GLY A 38 3.54 4.11 1.46
N GLN A 39 3.46 3.69 0.19
CA GLN A 39 2.56 4.36 -0.77
C GLN A 39 1.09 4.23 -0.38
N LEU A 40 0.65 3.03 0.03
CA LEU A 40 -0.72 2.82 0.46
C LEU A 40 -1.07 3.71 1.67
N PHE A 41 -0.15 3.80 2.64
CA PHE A 41 -0.33 4.64 3.81
C PHE A 41 -0.46 6.13 3.43
N GLY A 42 0.34 6.61 2.48
CA GLY A 42 0.24 7.97 1.94
C GLY A 42 -1.12 8.29 1.32
N ILE A 43 -1.65 7.36 0.52
CA ILE A 43 -2.99 7.47 -0.08
C ILE A 43 -4.05 7.62 1.03
N LEU A 44 -4.00 6.76 2.06
CA LEU A 44 -4.94 6.79 3.18
C LEU A 44 -4.85 8.10 3.98
N LEU A 45 -3.65 8.61 4.24
CA LEU A 45 -3.47 9.88 4.95
C LEU A 45 -4.09 11.05 4.18
N VAL A 46 -3.83 11.12 2.87
CA VAL A 46 -4.39 12.18 2.02
C VAL A 46 -5.91 12.06 1.91
N ASP A 47 -6.43 10.84 1.72
CA ASP A 47 -7.87 10.58 1.67
C ASP A 47 -8.56 11.04 2.96
N TYR A 48 -8.03 10.67 4.11
CA TYR A 48 -8.64 10.97 5.39
C TYR A 48 -8.46 12.44 5.82
N TYR A 49 -7.24 12.96 5.81
CA TYR A 49 -6.95 14.28 6.37
C TYR A 49 -7.18 15.44 5.39
N LEU A 50 -6.83 15.29 4.11
CA LEU A 50 -6.89 16.39 3.14
C LEU A 50 -8.22 16.41 2.38
N ILE A 51 -8.66 15.26 1.85
CA ILE A 51 -9.86 15.16 1.03
C ILE A 51 -11.12 15.12 1.90
N LYS A 52 -11.22 14.12 2.79
CA LYS A 52 -12.39 13.93 3.66
C LYS A 52 -12.36 14.81 4.90
N LYS A 53 -11.25 15.52 5.18
CA LYS A 53 -11.10 16.43 6.33
C LYS A 53 -11.54 15.80 7.65
N GLN A 54 -11.14 14.54 7.87
CA GLN A 54 -11.47 13.73 9.05
C GLN A 54 -12.96 13.42 9.23
N GLN A 55 -13.80 13.71 8.23
CA GLN A 55 -15.23 13.39 8.24
C GLN A 55 -15.47 12.07 7.52
N ILE A 56 -15.65 11.00 8.29
CA ILE A 56 -16.02 9.68 7.79
C ILE A 56 -17.37 9.26 8.34
N ASP A 57 -18.17 8.62 7.50
CA ASP A 57 -19.46 8.05 7.87
C ASP A 57 -19.25 6.57 8.19
N VAL A 58 -19.29 6.24 9.48
CA VAL A 58 -19.00 4.87 9.94
C VAL A 58 -20.05 3.89 9.45
N ASP A 59 -21.33 4.27 9.45
CA ASP A 59 -22.42 3.41 9.01
C ASP A 59 -22.30 3.11 7.51
N ALA A 60 -21.92 4.11 6.72
CA ALA A 60 -21.69 3.94 5.29
C ALA A 60 -20.47 3.07 4.95
N LEU A 61 -19.49 2.91 5.86
CA LEU A 61 -18.37 1.97 5.66
C LEU A 61 -18.80 0.50 5.71
N PHE A 62 -19.92 0.20 6.36
CA PHE A 62 -20.50 -1.15 6.43
C PHE A 62 -21.61 -1.37 5.39
N ASN A 63 -21.80 -0.43 4.46
CA ASN A 63 -22.78 -0.52 3.39
C ASN A 63 -22.13 -0.90 2.05
N ASP A 64 -22.35 -2.13 1.61
CA ASP A 64 -21.86 -2.70 0.35
C ASP A 64 -22.89 -2.63 -0.80
N THR A 65 -23.97 -1.87 -0.62
CA THR A 65 -24.94 -1.67 -1.70
C THR A 65 -24.40 -0.73 -2.78
N PRO A 66 -24.87 -0.84 -4.05
CA PRO A 66 -24.46 0.09 -5.11
C PRO A 66 -24.74 1.57 -4.85
N SER A 67 -25.66 1.88 -3.92
CA SER A 67 -25.97 3.24 -3.46
C SER A 67 -25.13 3.68 -2.26
N GLY A 68 -24.28 2.81 -1.72
CA GLY A 68 -23.38 3.11 -0.62
C GLY A 68 -22.38 4.20 -0.99
N ARG A 69 -22.15 5.14 -0.06
CA ARG A 69 -21.27 6.30 -0.27
C ARG A 69 -19.84 5.92 -0.68
N TYR A 70 -19.35 4.78 -0.20
CA TYR A 70 -18.02 4.27 -0.47
C TYR A 70 -18.00 3.08 -1.44
N TRP A 71 -19.10 2.87 -2.18
CA TRP A 71 -19.16 1.84 -3.22
C TRP A 71 -18.35 2.22 -4.47
N TYR A 72 -18.18 3.52 -4.75
CA TYR A 72 -17.49 4.02 -5.95
C TYR A 72 -18.02 3.34 -7.23
N THR A 73 -17.14 2.75 -8.06
CA THR A 73 -17.52 2.02 -9.27
C THR A 73 -17.35 0.52 -9.04
N ASN A 74 -18.47 -0.20 -8.84
CA ASN A 74 -18.50 -1.64 -8.55
C ASN A 74 -17.70 -2.06 -7.30
N GLY A 75 -17.77 -1.27 -6.23
CA GLY A 75 -17.07 -1.53 -4.96
C GLY A 75 -15.62 -1.07 -4.95
N VAL A 76 -15.11 -0.46 -6.03
CA VAL A 76 -13.69 -0.13 -6.19
C VAL A 76 -13.49 1.35 -6.48
N ASN A 77 -12.60 1.99 -5.70
CA ASN A 77 -12.06 3.30 -6.02
C ASN A 77 -10.91 3.17 -7.03
N TRP A 78 -11.24 3.28 -8.33
CA TRP A 78 -10.23 3.19 -9.40
C TRP A 78 -9.19 4.31 -9.39
N ILE A 79 -9.49 5.47 -8.79
CA ILE A 79 -8.53 6.55 -8.63
C ILE A 79 -7.44 6.12 -7.65
N ALA A 80 -7.83 5.58 -6.49
CA ALA A 80 -6.89 5.04 -5.50
C ALA A 80 -6.07 3.87 -6.06
N VAL A 81 -6.71 2.95 -6.81
CA VAL A 81 -6.01 1.82 -7.45
C VAL A 81 -4.97 2.30 -8.47
N LYS A 82 -5.33 3.26 -9.33
CA LYS A 82 -4.38 3.82 -10.31
C LYS A 82 -3.22 4.54 -9.62
N ALA A 83 -3.50 5.33 -8.58
CA ALA A 83 -2.46 5.99 -7.80
C ALA A 83 -1.51 4.97 -7.17
N LEU A 84 -2.04 3.91 -6.57
CA LEU A 84 -1.23 2.85 -5.97
C LEU A 84 -0.37 2.13 -7.01
N LEU A 85 -0.93 1.74 -8.15
CA LEU A 85 -0.17 1.06 -9.20
C LEU A 85 0.93 1.93 -9.78
N LEU A 86 0.64 3.20 -10.09
CA LEU A 86 1.64 4.14 -10.63
C LEU A 86 2.80 4.36 -9.65
N THR A 87 2.48 4.52 -8.36
CA THR A 87 3.49 4.80 -7.34
C THR A 87 4.23 3.55 -6.87
N ALA A 88 3.62 2.37 -6.93
CA ALA A 88 4.30 1.10 -6.72
C ALA A 88 5.33 0.83 -7.83
N LEU A 89 4.97 1.06 -9.09
CA LEU A 89 5.92 0.94 -10.22
C LEU A 89 7.10 1.91 -10.07
N ALA A 90 6.82 3.16 -9.70
CA ALA A 90 7.87 4.14 -9.41
C ALA A 90 8.74 3.73 -8.21
N GLY A 91 8.14 3.20 -7.14
CA GLY A 91 8.84 2.71 -5.96
C GLY A 91 9.79 1.57 -6.28
N LEU A 92 9.37 0.60 -7.10
CA LEU A 92 10.23 -0.48 -7.58
C LEU A 92 11.43 0.07 -8.38
N CYS A 93 11.21 1.06 -9.25
CA CYS A 93 12.31 1.72 -9.95
C CYS A 93 13.32 2.37 -8.98
N PHE A 94 12.87 2.96 -7.88
CA PHE A 94 13.77 3.54 -6.87
C PHE A 94 14.57 2.48 -6.11
N THR A 95 13.99 1.29 -5.88
CA THR A 95 14.67 0.20 -5.20
C THR A 95 15.74 -0.46 -6.07
N PHE A 96 15.49 -0.65 -7.37
CA PHE A 96 16.40 -1.41 -8.25
C PHE A 96 17.42 -0.56 -9.02
N VAL A 97 17.28 0.76 -9.06
CA VAL A 97 18.22 1.64 -9.76
C VAL A 97 19.20 2.26 -8.75
N GLU A 98 20.49 1.96 -8.91
CA GLU A 98 21.54 2.39 -7.96
C GLU A 98 21.62 3.90 -7.72
N TRP A 99 21.22 4.70 -8.70
CA TRP A 99 21.17 6.16 -8.60
C TRP A 99 20.25 6.65 -7.46
N PHE A 100 19.25 5.85 -7.08
CA PHE A 100 18.27 6.19 -6.05
C PHE A 100 18.52 5.53 -4.70
N LYS A 101 19.68 4.87 -4.49
CA LYS A 101 20.06 4.25 -3.20
C LYS A 101 19.80 5.13 -1.96
N PRO A 102 20.12 6.45 -1.96
CA PRO A 102 19.82 7.31 -0.81
C PRO A 102 18.31 7.45 -0.51
N ILE A 103 17.47 7.43 -1.56
CA ILE A 103 16.01 7.53 -1.46
C ILE A 103 15.40 6.19 -1.04
N ALA A 104 16.00 5.08 -1.48
CA ALA A 104 15.60 3.72 -1.10
C ALA A 104 15.76 3.47 0.41
N ASN A 105 16.80 4.04 1.06
CA ASN A 105 16.94 3.96 2.52
C ASN A 105 15.77 4.61 3.29
N PHE A 106 15.04 5.53 2.65
CA PHE A 106 13.84 6.17 3.18
C PHE A 106 12.57 5.75 2.43
N ALA A 107 12.59 4.57 1.81
CA ALA A 107 11.54 4.04 0.92
C ALA A 107 10.13 4.20 1.49
N TRP A 108 9.95 4.00 2.80
CA TRP A 108 8.66 4.18 3.45
C TRP A 108 8.15 5.63 3.37
N PHE A 109 8.99 6.61 3.73
CA PHE A 109 8.61 8.04 3.73
C PHE A 109 8.44 8.57 2.31
N THR A 110 9.34 8.20 1.41
CA THR A 110 9.32 8.65 0.01
C THR A 110 8.13 8.01 -0.72
N GLY A 111 7.85 6.73 -0.44
CA GLY A 111 6.64 6.04 -0.88
C GLY A 111 5.38 6.74 -0.36
N CYS A 112 5.30 7.06 0.93
CA CYS A 112 4.17 7.77 1.52
C CYS A 112 3.91 9.13 0.84
N ILE A 113 4.95 9.94 0.65
CA ILE A 113 4.82 11.24 -0.01
C ILE A 113 4.36 11.06 -1.46
N LEU A 114 4.98 10.13 -2.19
CA LEU A 114 4.66 9.89 -3.59
C LEU A 114 3.22 9.36 -3.77
N GLY A 115 2.84 8.35 -2.99
CA GLY A 115 1.50 7.77 -2.97
C GLY A 115 0.43 8.81 -2.69
N GLY A 116 0.63 9.61 -1.62
CA GLY A 116 -0.27 10.70 -1.27
C GLY A 116 -0.36 11.78 -2.34
N ALA A 117 0.79 12.25 -2.86
CA ALA A 117 0.82 13.32 -3.86
C ALA A 117 0.15 12.91 -5.17
N VAL A 118 0.41 11.71 -5.67
CA VAL A 118 -0.21 11.20 -6.90
C VAL A 118 -1.70 10.98 -6.70
N PHE A 119 -2.13 10.43 -5.56
CA PHE A 119 -3.55 10.26 -5.27
C PHE A 119 -4.27 11.61 -5.15
N TYR A 120 -3.67 12.58 -4.48
CA TYR A 120 -4.20 13.94 -4.39
C TYR A 120 -4.35 14.59 -5.76
N ALA A 121 -3.36 14.43 -6.64
CA ALA A 121 -3.40 14.98 -7.98
C ALA A 121 -4.45 14.31 -8.90
N LEU A 122 -4.83 13.06 -8.61
CA LEU A 122 -5.82 12.31 -9.37
C LEU A 122 -7.26 12.44 -8.84
N THR A 123 -7.44 13.01 -7.64
CA THR A 123 -8.75 13.15 -6.97
C THR A 123 -9.31 14.55 -7.12
#